data_AF-A0A1F2QS25-F1
#
_entry.id   AF-A0A1F2QS25-F1
#
_cell.length_a   1.000
_cell.length_b   1.000
_cell.length_c   1.000
_cell.angle_alpha   90.00
_cell.angle_beta   90.00
_cell.angle_gamma   90.00
#
_symmetry.space_group_name_H-M   'P 1'
#
loop_
_entity.id
_entity.type
_entity.pdbx_description
1 polymer ?
#
loop_
_entity_poly.entity_id
_entity_poly.type
_entity_poly.pdbx_seq_one_letter_code
_entity_poly.pdbx_strand_id
1 'polypeptide(L)' 'MRTEMDAQELAKVPVCSRLRTKMYYVVGREHVDLRVSSPTAQYWCSRTATVIGPDELPCSPEMCQAHRGCFETE' A
#
# COMPACT_ATOMS: atom_id res chain seq x y z
N MET A 1 23.22 2.07 -5.88
CA MET A 1 22.16 3.00 -6.32
C MET A 1 20.93 2.75 -5.44
N ARG A 2 20.76 3.50 -4.35
CA ARG A 2 19.49 3.56 -3.61
C ARG A 2 19.04 5.00 -3.69
N THR A 3 17.96 5.25 -4.42
CA THR A 3 17.32 6.54 -4.49
C THR A 3 16.70 6.81 -3.12
N GLU A 4 17.34 7.69 -2.36
CA GLU A 4 16.72 8.32 -1.18
C GLU A 4 15.62 9.22 -1.72
N MET A 5 14.40 8.71 -1.80
CA MET A 5 13.24 9.52 -2.16
C MET A 5 12.89 10.37 -0.93
N ASP A 6 12.87 11.69 -1.10
CA ASP A 6 12.47 12.64 -0.07
C ASP A 6 11.09 12.27 0.49
N ALA A 7 10.91 12.38 1.81
CA ALA A 7 9.65 12.07 2.49
C ALA A 7 8.46 12.88 1.93
N GLN A 8 8.74 14.06 1.36
CA GLN A 8 7.76 14.90 0.66
C GLN A 8 7.32 14.34 -0.70
N GLU A 9 8.18 13.57 -1.37
CA GLU A 9 7.85 12.89 -2.62
C GLU A 9 6.94 11.68 -2.35
N LEU A 10 7.25 10.90 -1.31
CA LEU A 10 6.44 9.77 -0.86
C LEU A 10 5.01 10.19 -0.53
N ALA A 11 4.83 11.36 0.11
CA ALA A 11 3.51 11.89 0.47
C ALA A 11 2.58 12.12 -0.75
N LYS A 12 3.13 12.31 -1.95
CA LYS A 12 2.36 12.53 -3.19
C LYS A 12 2.07 11.26 -3.96
N VAL A 13 2.70 10.13 -3.62
CA VAL A 13 2.46 8.87 -4.31
C VAL A 13 1.05 8.38 -3.94
N PRO A 14 0.17 8.18 -4.94
CA PRO A 14 -1.17 7.67 -4.67
C PRO A 14 -1.06 6.21 -4.22
N VAL A 15 -1.86 5.80 -3.23
CA VAL A 15 -1.92 4.41 -2.78
C VAL A 15 -3.28 3.84 -3.16
N CYS A 16 -3.30 2.57 -3.58
CA CYS A 16 -4.52 1.89 -3.94
C CYS A 16 -5.51 1.85 -2.76
N SER A 17 -6.75 2.29 -2.97
CA SER A 17 -7.84 2.30 -1.99
C SER A 17 -8.21 0.90 -1.50
N ARG A 18 -7.80 -0.15 -2.22
CA ARG A 18 -7.99 -1.57 -1.85
C ARG A 18 -6.84 -2.15 -1.04
N LEU A 19 -5.70 -1.46 -0.93
CA LEU A 19 -4.57 -1.95 -0.15
C LEU A 19 -4.88 -1.82 1.34
N ARG A 20 -4.60 -2.87 2.11
CA ARG A 20 -4.81 -2.91 3.56
C ARG A 20 -3.57 -3.42 4.27
N THR A 21 -3.44 -3.04 5.53
CA THR A 21 -2.46 -3.60 6.47
C THR A 21 -3.11 -3.73 7.85
N LYS A 22 -2.52 -4.55 8.73
CA LYS A 22 -3.02 -4.78 10.10
C LYS A 22 -3.14 -3.49 10.89
N MET A 23 -2.30 -2.49 10.58
CA MET A 23 -2.32 -1.19 11.25
C MET A 23 -3.65 -0.46 11.11
N TYR A 24 -4.47 -0.74 10.08
CA TYR A 24 -5.81 -0.14 9.93
C TYR A 24 -6.76 -0.49 11.08
N TYR A 25 -6.49 -1.60 11.78
CA TYR A 25 -7.37 -2.15 12.81
C TYR A 25 -6.76 -2.00 14.20
N VAL A 26 -5.63 -1.30 14.33
CA VAL A 26 -5.01 -1.02 15.63
C VAL A 26 -5.77 0.13 16.27
N VAL A 27 -6.51 -0.17 17.34
CA VAL A 27 -7.26 0.81 18.13
C VAL A 27 -6.32 1.89 18.68
N GLY A 28 -6.74 3.15 18.60
CA GLY A 28 -5.96 4.30 19.06
C GLY A 28 -5.00 4.91 18.04
N ARG A 29 -4.97 4.40 16.79
CA ARG A 29 -4.34 5.09 15.66
C ARG A 29 -5.37 5.89 14.87
N GLU A 30 -5.10 7.17 14.67
CA GLU A 30 -6.00 8.05 13.90
C GLU A 30 -5.92 7.75 12.39
N HIS A 31 -4.72 7.60 11.83
CA HIS A 31 -4.55 7.35 10.41
C HIS A 31 -3.35 6.44 10.11
N VAL A 32 -3.54 5.48 9.20
CA VAL A 32 -2.45 4.65 8.66
C VAL A 32 -1.99 5.28 7.36
N ASP A 33 -0.76 5.79 7.36
CA ASP A 33 -0.13 6.21 6.11
C ASP A 33 0.54 5.00 5.44
N LEU A 34 -0.11 4.47 4.41
CA LEU A 34 0.42 3.37 3.60
C LEU A 34 1.61 3.77 2.72
N ARG A 35 1.89 5.07 2.57
CA ARG A 35 3.05 5.55 1.80
C ARG A 35 4.35 5.30 2.56
N VAL A 36 4.28 5.29 3.89
CA VAL A 36 5.41 4.94 4.76
C VAL A 36 5.36 3.45 5.01
N SER A 37 5.93 2.68 4.08
CA SER A 37 5.94 1.22 4.23
C SER A 37 6.95 0.78 5.31
N SER A 38 6.54 -0.15 6.17
CA SER A 38 7.47 -0.87 7.05
C SER A 38 7.89 -2.18 6.37
N PRO A 39 9.19 -2.56 6.39
CA PRO A 39 9.65 -3.85 5.88
C PRO A 39 9.02 -5.06 6.56
N THR A 40 8.50 -4.87 7.78
CA THR A 40 7.84 -5.92 8.57
C THR A 40 6.32 -5.87 8.48
N ALA A 41 5.76 -4.86 7.82
CA ALA A 41 4.32 -4.78 7.63
C ALA A 41 3.87 -5.77 6.56
N GLN A 42 2.79 -6.48 6.86
CA GLN A 42 2.09 -7.31 5.89
C GLN A 42 0.97 -6.47 5.25
N TYR A 43 0.85 -6.60 3.94
CA TYR A 43 -0.20 -5.95 3.16
C TYR A 43 -1.03 -7.00 2.42
N TRP A 44 -2.30 -6.69 2.20
CA TRP A 44 -3.21 -7.53 1.43
C TRP A 44 -4.18 -6.67 0.63
N CYS A 45 -4.75 -7.27 -0.41
CA CYS A 45 -5.81 -6.63 -1.18
C CYS A 45 -7.16 -6.92 -0.52
N SER A 46 -7.98 -5.89 -0.27
CA SER A 46 -9.35 -6.07 0.26
C SER A 46 -10.29 -6.76 -0.74
N ARG A 47 -9.97 -6.76 -2.04
CA ARG A 47 -10.76 -7.44 -3.07
C ARG A 47 -10.54 -8.95 -3.09
N THR A 48 -9.29 -9.41 -2.98
CA THR A 48 -8.96 -10.85 -2.99
C THR A 48 -8.87 -11.42 -1.58
N ALA A 49 -8.81 -10.57 -0.54
CA ALA A 49 -8.57 -10.95 0.85
C ALA A 49 -7.27 -11.74 1.07
N THR A 50 -6.27 -11.60 0.19
CA THR A 50 -4.97 -12.26 0.31
C THR A 50 -3.82 -11.30 0.03
N VAL A 51 -2.59 -11.75 0.27
CA VAL A 51 -1.35 -11.02 -0.04
C VAL A 51 -1.05 -10.94 -1.54
N ILE A 52 -1.83 -11.64 -2.36
CA ILE A 52 -1.72 -11.67 -3.82
C ILE A 52 -2.93 -10.95 -4.43
N GLY A 53 -2.65 -10.05 -5.37
CA GLY A 53 -3.65 -9.29 -6.10
C GLY A 53 -4.42 -10.15 -7.10
N PRO A 54 -5.47 -9.59 -7.73
CA PRO A 54 -6.23 -10.28 -8.78
C PRO A 54 -5.43 -10.49 -10.08
N ASP A 55 -4.27 -9.86 -10.18
CA ASP A 55 -3.28 -9.97 -11.25
C ASP A 55 -2.16 -10.96 -10.94
N GLU A 56 -2.33 -11.79 -9.91
CA GLU A 56 -1.35 -12.79 -9.45
C GLU A 56 -0.01 -12.21 -8.96
N LEU A 57 0.03 -10.92 -8.66
CA LEU A 57 1.23 -10.24 -8.18
C LEU A 57 1.10 -9.81 -6.71
N PRO A 58 2.21 -9.72 -5.96
CA PRO A 58 2.18 -9.36 -4.54
C PRO A 58 1.56 -7.98 -4.27
N CYS A 59 0.90 -7.84 -3.12
CA CYS A 59 0.37 -6.56 -2.65
C CYS A 59 1.40 -5.83 -1.79
N SER A 60 1.79 -4.62 -2.19
CA SER A 60 2.59 -3.71 -1.38
C SER A 60 2.34 -2.26 -1.82
N PRO A 61 2.66 -1.25 -1.01
CA PRO A 61 2.51 0.15 -1.40
C PRO A 61 3.26 0.50 -2.69
N GLU A 62 4.42 -0.10 -2.93
CA GLU A 62 5.27 0.15 -4.10
C GLU A 62 4.72 -0.54 -5.36
N MET A 63 4.05 -1.68 -5.20
CA MET A 63 3.49 -2.44 -6.33
C MET A 63 2.03 -2.07 -6.65
N CYS A 64 1.23 -1.72 -5.65
CA CYS A 64 -0.18 -1.37 -5.80
C CYS A 64 -0.34 0.10 -6.21
N GLN A 65 0.16 0.42 -7.40
CA GLN A 65 0.25 1.75 -7.98
C GLN A 65 -0.55 1.84 -9.29
N ALA A 66 -0.64 3.05 -9.87
CA ALA A 66 -1.45 3.35 -11.06
C ALA A 66 -1.12 2.51 -12.31
N HIS A 67 0.04 1.86 -12.36
CA HIS A 67 0.42 0.97 -13.46
C HIS A 67 -0.33 -0.37 -13.44
N ARG A 68 -0.98 -0.74 -12.31
CA ARG A 68 -1.78 -1.96 -12.23
C ARG A 68 -3.20 -1.74 -12.73
N GLY A 69 -3.70 -2.68 -13.52
CA GLY A 69 -5.05 -2.59 -14.09
C GLY A 69 -6.20 -2.61 -13.07
N CYS A 70 -5.96 -3.08 -11.84
CA CYS A 70 -6.94 -3.09 -10.75
C CYS A 70 -6.78 -1.94 -9.75
N PHE A 71 -5.91 -0.97 -10.05
CA PHE A 71 -5.66 0.17 -9.17
C PHE A 71 -6.89 1.07 -9.07
N GLU A 72 -7.23 1.50 -7.85
CA GLU A 72 -8.36 2.36 -7.55
C GLU A 72 -7.86 3.47 -6.61
N THR A 73 -8.05 4.73 -7.00
CA THR A 73 -7.81 5.87 -6.11
C THR A 73 -8.99 6.01 -5.14
N GLU A 74 -8.73 6.45 -3.90
CA GLU A 74 -9.81 6.97 -3.06
C GLU A 74 -10.40 8.27 -3.64
#